data_AF-A0A0U4E5J7-F1
#
_entry.id   AF-A0A0U4E5J7-F1
#
_cell.length_a   1.000
_cell.length_b   1.000
_cell.length_c   1.000
_cell.angle_alpha   90.00
_cell.angle_beta   90.00
_cell.angle_gamma   90.00
#
_symmetry.space_group_name_H-M   'P 1'
#
loop_
_entity.id
_entity.type
_entity.pdbx_description
1 polymer ?
#
loop_
_entity_poly.entity_id
_entity_poly.type
_entity_poly.pdbx_seq_one_letter_code
_entity_poly.pdbx_strand_id
1 'polypeptide(L)'
;MKLYLDSGHGGSDPGAQGNGMLEKDIVLDIAQRIRTILTTGYENAEVRMSRTTDTTKSLNQRTTEANAWGADYYLSIHCNAFNGSARGYEDYIYSGLSDSSATARYRHIVHEEMMEVNQLPDRGKKKANFHVLRETIMSALLTENGFIDNELDARLISDPSWRQRIAQAHVNGLERAFDLQRKQSNDTLYKVIAGSFQSRENAEQRSADLQSQGLESFIVLFSASGVQWYRVQAGAFSSRENAERQLEQVRNAGVEDAFIITEDTDPENGETDGYPVAGKIYLSPELMDQYVKEINPDASTLGSYYLEIGEHYGIRGDIAFAQAMHETDFLRFTGIVQPEQNNFAGIGATGPDNPGASFDTEQQGVLAHIQHLYAYASSEPLPNGYPLVDPRFDLVDRGSAPTWVALNGKWAVPGDQYGQSILDIYERMVSNAISNLEEMVEDIGD
;
A
#
# COMPACT_ATOMS: atom_id res chain seq x y z
N MET A 1 15.65 -15.31 -15.27
CA MET A 1 14.47 -16.20 -15.26
C MET A 1 13.74 -16.08 -16.59
N LYS A 2 13.56 -17.21 -17.28
CA LYS A 2 12.63 -17.39 -18.40
C LYS A 2 11.29 -17.91 -17.89
N LEU A 3 10.30 -17.03 -17.80
CA LEU A 3 8.93 -17.38 -17.43
C LEU A 3 8.10 -17.70 -18.67
N TYR A 4 7.62 -18.93 -18.76
CA TYR A 4 6.56 -19.25 -19.70
C TYR A 4 5.21 -19.05 -19.03
N LEU A 5 4.49 -18.01 -19.44
CA LEU A 5 3.23 -17.57 -18.87
C LEU A 5 2.06 -18.07 -19.72
N ASP A 6 1.28 -18.98 -19.17
CA ASP A 6 0.20 -19.65 -19.86
C ASP A 6 -1.16 -19.04 -19.51
N SER A 7 -1.74 -18.28 -20.43
CA SER A 7 -3.12 -17.80 -20.31
C SER A 7 -4.08 -18.92 -20.70
N GLY A 8 -4.77 -19.54 -19.73
CA GLY A 8 -5.69 -20.65 -19.95
C GLY A 8 -6.70 -20.42 -21.09
N HIS A 9 -7.17 -21.50 -21.73
CA HIS A 9 -8.20 -21.42 -22.77
C HIS A 9 -7.84 -20.52 -23.97
N GLY A 10 -8.82 -20.00 -24.71
CA GLY A 10 -8.63 -19.07 -25.82
C GLY A 10 -9.23 -19.54 -27.15
N GLY A 11 -9.56 -18.57 -27.99
CA GLY A 11 -10.25 -18.75 -29.26
C GLY A 11 -11.60 -19.44 -29.07
N SER A 12 -11.71 -20.64 -29.62
CA SER A 12 -12.93 -21.48 -29.57
C SER A 12 -13.22 -22.09 -28.21
N ASP A 13 -12.25 -22.10 -27.29
CA ASP A 13 -12.44 -22.56 -25.92
C ASP A 13 -12.65 -21.35 -25.01
N PRO A 14 -13.89 -21.09 -24.54
CA PRO A 14 -14.17 -19.98 -23.63
C PRO A 14 -13.66 -20.21 -22.20
N GLY A 15 -13.32 -21.45 -21.85
CA GLY A 15 -13.17 -21.88 -20.46
C GLY A 15 -14.49 -21.84 -19.70
N ALA A 16 -14.38 -21.70 -18.38
CA ALA A 16 -15.51 -21.48 -17.51
C ALA A 16 -16.26 -20.19 -17.87
N GLN A 17 -17.58 -20.21 -17.68
CA GLN A 17 -18.48 -19.12 -18.00
C GLN A 17 -19.40 -18.87 -16.82
N GLY A 18 -19.57 -17.61 -16.43
CA GLY A 18 -20.38 -17.25 -15.28
C GLY A 18 -20.49 -15.75 -15.15
N ASN A 19 -21.61 -15.25 -14.62
CA ASN A 19 -21.80 -13.83 -14.29
C ASN A 19 -21.47 -12.86 -15.46
N GLY A 20 -21.75 -13.27 -16.71
CA GLY A 20 -21.49 -12.47 -17.91
C GLY A 20 -20.02 -12.44 -18.38
N MET A 21 -19.14 -13.22 -17.74
CA MET A 21 -17.71 -13.27 -18.05
C MET A 21 -17.32 -14.61 -18.69
N LEU A 22 -16.25 -14.57 -19.48
CA LEU A 22 -15.57 -15.74 -20.04
C LEU A 22 -14.18 -15.84 -19.39
N GLU A 23 -13.84 -17.02 -18.88
CA GLU A 23 -12.54 -17.26 -18.24
C GLU A 23 -11.39 -16.88 -19.16
N LYS A 24 -11.47 -17.23 -20.45
CA LYS A 24 -10.41 -16.92 -21.43
C LYS A 24 -10.04 -15.43 -21.51
N ASP A 25 -10.98 -14.52 -21.24
CA ASP A 25 -10.73 -13.08 -21.33
C ASP A 25 -10.08 -12.59 -20.04
N ILE A 26 -10.59 -13.04 -18.89
CA ILE A 26 -10.04 -12.72 -17.56
C ILE A 26 -8.59 -13.17 -17.43
N VAL A 27 -8.30 -14.43 -17.79
CA VAL A 27 -6.95 -15.00 -17.62
C VAL A 27 -5.96 -14.41 -18.62
N LEU A 28 -6.43 -13.90 -19.76
CA LEU A 28 -5.58 -13.16 -20.70
C LEU A 28 -5.19 -11.81 -20.10
N ASP A 29 -6.15 -11.06 -19.55
CA ASP A 29 -5.91 -9.75 -18.92
C ASP A 29 -4.91 -9.88 -17.75
N ILE A 30 -5.13 -10.82 -16.82
CA ILE A 30 -4.22 -11.05 -15.69
C ILE A 30 -2.81 -11.41 -16.19
N ALA A 31 -2.70 -12.31 -17.16
CA ALA A 31 -1.41 -12.72 -17.69
C ALA A 31 -0.69 -11.58 -18.46
N GLN A 32 -1.41 -10.74 -19.18
CA GLN A 32 -0.84 -9.55 -19.82
C GLN A 32 -0.30 -8.57 -18.78
N ARG A 33 -1.01 -8.35 -17.67
CA ARG A 33 -0.55 -7.52 -16.54
C ARG A 33 0.73 -8.07 -15.92
N ILE A 34 0.78 -9.37 -15.61
CA ILE A 34 1.99 -10.04 -15.09
C ILE A 34 3.17 -9.84 -16.06
N ARG A 35 2.96 -10.07 -17.36
CA ARG A 35 3.99 -9.86 -18.38
C ARG A 35 4.48 -8.42 -18.37
N THR A 36 3.57 -7.44 -18.34
CA THR A 36 3.94 -6.02 -18.33
C THR A 36 4.81 -5.71 -17.12
N ILE A 37 4.36 -6.02 -15.89
CA ILE A 37 5.10 -5.74 -14.65
C ILE A 37 6.51 -6.35 -14.71
N LEU A 38 6.64 -7.62 -15.11
CA LEU A 38 7.94 -8.29 -15.20
C LEU A 38 8.85 -7.65 -16.25
N THR A 39 8.34 -7.41 -17.46
CA THR A 39 9.16 -6.92 -18.58
C THR A 39 9.53 -5.45 -18.45
N THR A 40 8.73 -4.65 -17.75
CA THR A 40 9.05 -3.24 -17.45
C THR A 40 9.95 -3.14 -16.23
N GLY A 41 9.63 -3.86 -15.14
CA GLY A 41 10.23 -3.66 -13.82
C GLY A 41 11.48 -4.46 -13.50
N TYR A 42 11.85 -5.50 -14.26
CA TYR A 42 12.95 -6.39 -13.89
C TYR A 42 14.00 -6.60 -14.99
N GLU A 43 15.29 -6.63 -14.62
CA GLU A 43 16.43 -6.80 -15.55
C GLU A 43 16.59 -8.25 -16.00
N ASN A 44 16.29 -9.18 -15.11
CA ASN A 44 16.61 -10.60 -15.28
C ASN A 44 15.35 -11.45 -15.50
N ALA A 45 14.28 -10.89 -16.07
CA ALA A 45 13.05 -11.61 -16.41
C ALA A 45 12.77 -11.57 -17.93
N GLU A 46 12.77 -12.75 -18.56
CA GLU A 46 12.26 -12.95 -19.93
C GLU A 46 10.89 -13.61 -19.84
N VAL A 47 9.88 -13.08 -20.53
CA VAL A 47 8.52 -13.64 -20.52
C VAL A 47 8.09 -14.04 -21.93
N ARG A 48 7.65 -15.29 -22.09
CA ARG A 48 6.88 -15.73 -23.27
C ARG A 48 5.50 -16.17 -22.84
N MET A 49 4.49 -15.71 -23.58
CA MET A 49 3.11 -16.10 -23.33
C MET A 49 2.67 -17.20 -24.27
N SER A 50 1.84 -18.13 -23.80
CA SER A 50 1.23 -19.13 -24.68
C SER A 50 0.32 -18.50 -25.74
N ARG A 51 -0.35 -17.40 -25.39
CA ARG A 51 -1.10 -16.51 -26.29
C ARG A 51 -1.07 -15.08 -25.77
N THR A 52 -1.01 -14.10 -26.68
CA THR A 52 -1.07 -12.66 -26.35
C THR A 52 -2.38 -12.01 -26.80
N THR A 53 -3.22 -12.75 -27.53
CA THR A 53 -4.55 -12.36 -28.03
C THR A 53 -5.50 -13.55 -27.87
N ASP A 54 -6.80 -13.35 -28.16
CA ASP A 54 -7.78 -14.42 -28.12
C ASP A 54 -7.57 -15.44 -29.26
N THR A 55 -6.76 -16.46 -29.00
CA THR A 55 -6.37 -17.47 -29.98
C THR A 55 -6.39 -18.86 -29.37
N THR A 56 -6.82 -19.86 -30.14
CA THR A 56 -6.85 -21.26 -29.69
C THR A 56 -5.43 -21.80 -29.55
N LYS A 57 -5.13 -22.39 -28.38
CA LYS A 57 -3.85 -23.04 -28.08
C LYS A 57 -4.08 -24.37 -27.37
N SER A 58 -3.65 -25.48 -27.98
CA SER A 58 -3.80 -26.81 -27.38
C SER A 58 -2.86 -27.02 -26.18
N LEU A 59 -3.23 -27.91 -25.27
CA LEU A 59 -2.41 -28.25 -24.09
C LEU A 59 -0.99 -28.71 -24.48
N ASN A 60 -0.88 -29.55 -25.52
CA ASN A 60 0.42 -30.02 -26.05
C ASN A 60 1.28 -28.87 -26.59
N GLN A 61 0.69 -27.89 -27.29
CA GLN A 61 1.45 -26.75 -27.79
C GLN A 61 2.00 -25.92 -26.63
N ARG A 62 1.19 -25.67 -25.59
CA ARG A 62 1.61 -24.91 -24.41
C ARG A 62 2.84 -25.52 -23.74
N THR A 63 2.83 -26.84 -23.52
CA THR A 63 3.92 -27.55 -22.84
C THR A 63 5.14 -27.72 -23.76
N THR A 64 4.93 -28.06 -25.03
CA THR A 64 6.02 -28.23 -26.00
C THR A 64 6.77 -26.91 -26.24
N GLU A 65 6.07 -25.78 -26.34
CA GLU A 65 6.70 -24.48 -26.52
C GLU A 65 7.51 -24.04 -25.29
N ALA A 66 6.98 -24.25 -24.09
CA ALA A 66 7.70 -23.97 -22.84
C ALA A 66 8.98 -24.83 -22.72
N ASN A 67 8.85 -26.13 -22.99
CA ASN A 67 9.95 -27.08 -22.96
C ASN A 67 11.01 -26.74 -24.02
N ALA A 68 10.60 -26.46 -25.26
CA ALA A 68 11.49 -26.14 -26.37
C ALA A 68 12.23 -24.81 -26.16
N TRP A 69 11.59 -23.83 -25.50
CA TRP A 69 12.25 -22.58 -25.16
C TRP A 69 13.27 -22.72 -24.02
N GLY A 70 13.17 -23.79 -23.24
CA GLY A 70 13.95 -23.97 -22.01
C GLY A 70 13.54 -22.95 -20.96
N ALA A 71 12.23 -22.84 -20.69
CA ALA A 71 11.73 -21.99 -19.62
C ALA A 71 12.26 -22.47 -18.26
N ASP A 72 12.60 -21.52 -17.38
CA ASP A 72 13.01 -21.80 -16.00
C ASP A 72 11.78 -22.08 -15.11
N TYR A 73 10.64 -21.48 -15.45
CA TYR A 73 9.38 -21.63 -14.73
C TYR A 73 8.18 -21.57 -15.66
N TYR A 74 7.14 -22.33 -15.32
CA TYR A 74 5.86 -22.34 -16.00
C TYR A 74 4.75 -21.90 -15.05
N LEU A 75 4.01 -20.85 -15.42
CA LEU A 75 2.89 -20.34 -14.63
C LEU A 75 1.64 -20.33 -15.50
N SER A 76 0.61 -21.08 -15.12
CA SER A 76 -0.69 -21.13 -15.80
C SER A 76 -1.74 -20.40 -14.99
N ILE A 77 -2.45 -19.48 -15.64
CA ILE A 77 -3.48 -18.63 -15.04
C ILE A 77 -4.85 -19.12 -15.48
N HIS A 78 -5.70 -19.43 -14.49
CA HIS A 78 -7.06 -19.94 -14.64
C HIS A 78 -8.03 -19.27 -13.66
N CYS A 79 -9.32 -19.45 -13.91
CA CYS A 79 -10.40 -19.21 -12.95
C CYS A 79 -11.28 -20.46 -12.86
N ASN A 80 -11.75 -20.77 -11.67
CA ASN A 80 -12.50 -21.99 -11.44
C ASN A 80 -13.99 -21.79 -11.74
N ALA A 81 -14.73 -22.90 -11.81
CA ALA A 81 -16.18 -22.92 -11.74
C ALA A 81 -16.68 -24.25 -11.17
N PHE A 82 -17.85 -24.24 -10.55
CA PHE A 82 -18.46 -25.48 -10.05
C PHE A 82 -19.98 -25.47 -10.12
N ASN A 83 -20.65 -24.87 -9.13
CA ASN A 83 -22.11 -24.89 -8.98
C ASN A 83 -22.68 -23.52 -8.55
N GLY A 84 -21.89 -22.45 -8.74
CA GLY A 84 -22.20 -21.09 -8.30
C GLY A 84 -22.04 -20.82 -6.79
N SER A 85 -21.92 -21.84 -5.94
CA SER A 85 -21.74 -21.66 -4.49
C SER A 85 -20.28 -21.79 -4.03
N ALA A 86 -19.46 -22.57 -4.74
CA ALA A 86 -18.04 -22.70 -4.43
C ALA A 86 -17.30 -21.40 -4.71
N ARG A 87 -16.38 -21.01 -3.82
CA ARG A 87 -15.63 -19.76 -3.92
C ARG A 87 -14.27 -19.86 -3.25
N GLY A 88 -13.34 -18.98 -3.62
CA GLY A 88 -12.00 -18.88 -3.06
C GLY A 88 -10.85 -19.13 -4.05
N TYR A 89 -9.63 -18.86 -3.61
CA TYR A 89 -8.40 -19.09 -4.36
C TYR A 89 -7.81 -20.47 -4.07
N GLU A 90 -7.29 -21.12 -5.11
CA GLU A 90 -6.51 -22.35 -4.97
C GLU A 90 -5.41 -22.41 -6.03
N ASP A 91 -4.37 -23.19 -5.76
CA ASP A 91 -3.28 -23.40 -6.70
C ASP A 91 -2.85 -24.86 -6.74
N TYR A 92 -2.21 -25.24 -7.85
CA TYR A 92 -1.93 -26.62 -8.18
C TYR A 92 -0.50 -26.81 -8.67
N ILE A 93 0.14 -27.84 -8.15
CA ILE A 93 1.35 -28.45 -8.72
C ILE A 93 1.07 -29.89 -9.13
N TYR A 94 1.97 -30.50 -9.90
CA TYR A 94 1.80 -31.88 -10.33
C TYR A 94 1.69 -32.86 -9.15
N SER A 95 0.72 -33.76 -9.19
CA SER A 95 0.45 -34.72 -8.11
C SER A 95 1.56 -35.72 -7.83
N GLY A 96 2.50 -35.92 -8.76
CA GLY A 96 3.67 -36.77 -8.55
C GLY A 96 4.80 -36.10 -7.74
N LEU A 97 4.70 -34.81 -7.41
CA LEU A 97 5.75 -34.07 -6.72
C LEU A 97 5.71 -34.25 -5.18
N SER A 98 6.88 -34.31 -4.56
CA SER A 98 7.05 -34.22 -3.11
C SER A 98 6.67 -32.82 -2.60
N ASP A 99 6.13 -32.73 -1.38
CA ASP A 99 5.90 -31.45 -0.70
C ASP A 99 7.20 -30.71 -0.34
N SER A 100 8.35 -31.40 -0.38
CA SER A 100 9.68 -30.81 -0.24
C SER A 100 10.33 -30.40 -1.56
N SER A 101 9.63 -30.54 -2.70
CA SER A 101 10.18 -30.17 -4.01
C SER A 101 10.38 -28.65 -4.16
N ALA A 102 11.28 -28.23 -5.05
CA ALA A 102 11.45 -26.82 -5.39
C ALA A 102 10.13 -26.18 -5.86
N THR A 103 9.36 -26.90 -6.68
CA THR A 103 8.03 -26.46 -7.13
C THR A 103 7.06 -26.22 -5.98
N ALA A 104 7.05 -27.10 -4.96
CA ALA A 104 6.21 -26.91 -3.78
C ALA A 104 6.61 -25.66 -2.97
N ARG A 105 7.92 -25.36 -2.91
CA ARG A 105 8.44 -24.15 -2.27
C ARG A 105 8.08 -22.88 -3.05
N TYR A 106 8.19 -22.89 -4.38
CA TYR A 106 7.76 -21.76 -5.22
C TYR A 106 6.25 -21.51 -5.10
N ARG A 107 5.44 -22.56 -5.15
CA ARG A 107 3.98 -22.47 -4.89
C ARG A 107 3.71 -21.83 -3.54
N HIS A 108 4.42 -22.24 -2.48
CA HIS A 108 4.21 -21.67 -1.15
C HIS A 108 4.44 -20.16 -1.11
N ILE A 109 5.52 -19.68 -1.73
CA ILE A 109 5.85 -18.25 -1.81
C ILE A 109 4.77 -17.48 -2.58
N VAL A 110 4.39 -17.94 -3.77
CA VAL A 110 3.34 -17.28 -4.59
C VAL A 110 2.00 -17.29 -3.86
N HIS A 111 1.66 -18.38 -3.18
CA HIS A 111 0.42 -18.50 -2.43
C HIS A 111 0.34 -17.50 -1.27
N GLU A 112 1.43 -17.28 -0.52
CA GLU A 112 1.47 -16.26 0.54
C GLU A 112 1.15 -14.87 -0.03
N GLU A 113 1.86 -14.45 -1.08
CA GLU A 113 1.64 -13.15 -1.72
C GLU A 113 0.19 -12.97 -2.21
N MET A 114 -0.41 -14.04 -2.72
CA MET A 114 -1.80 -14.02 -3.17
C MET A 114 -2.78 -13.85 -2.00
N MET A 115 -2.54 -14.50 -0.86
CA MET A 115 -3.45 -14.44 0.30
C MET A 115 -3.51 -13.05 0.91
N GLU A 116 -2.43 -12.28 0.83
CA GLU A 116 -2.39 -10.91 1.38
C GLU A 116 -3.33 -9.95 0.65
N VAL A 117 -3.57 -10.14 -0.66
CA VAL A 117 -4.24 -9.11 -1.49
C VAL A 117 -5.53 -9.55 -2.15
N ASN A 118 -5.78 -10.86 -2.30
CA ASN A 118 -6.85 -11.34 -3.17
C ASN A 118 -8.26 -11.23 -2.57
N GLN A 119 -8.42 -11.07 -1.25
CA GLN A 119 -9.72 -10.97 -0.57
C GLN A 119 -10.66 -12.19 -0.81
N LEU A 120 -10.10 -13.33 -1.19
CA LEU A 120 -10.79 -14.59 -1.45
C LEU A 120 -10.54 -15.58 -0.30
N PRO A 121 -11.50 -16.47 0.01
CA PRO A 121 -11.23 -17.58 0.92
C PRO A 121 -10.05 -18.45 0.45
N ASP A 122 -9.14 -18.79 1.36
CA ASP A 122 -8.04 -19.73 1.08
C ASP A 122 -8.59 -21.16 0.97
N ARG A 123 -8.50 -21.76 -0.22
CA ARG A 123 -8.88 -23.17 -0.46
C ARG A 123 -7.67 -24.10 -0.49
N GLY A 124 -6.49 -23.56 -0.24
CA GLY A 124 -5.25 -24.26 0.00
C GLY A 124 -4.45 -24.59 -1.25
N LYS A 125 -3.24 -25.07 -0.96
CA LYS A 125 -2.23 -25.50 -1.92
C LYS A 125 -2.47 -26.95 -2.33
N LYS A 126 -2.87 -27.19 -3.57
CA LYS A 126 -3.35 -28.50 -4.05
C LYS A 126 -2.41 -29.17 -5.05
N LYS A 127 -2.72 -30.43 -5.34
CA LYS A 127 -1.98 -31.30 -6.26
C LYS A 127 -2.95 -31.92 -7.27
N ALA A 128 -2.62 -31.86 -8.55
CA ALA A 128 -3.45 -32.44 -9.61
C ALA A 128 -2.61 -33.01 -10.76
N ASN A 129 -3.22 -33.88 -11.55
CA ASN A 129 -2.59 -34.49 -12.73
C ASN A 129 -2.91 -33.71 -14.02
N PHE A 130 -2.88 -32.37 -13.95
CA PHE A 130 -3.13 -31.52 -15.12
C PHE A 130 -2.03 -31.67 -16.16
N HIS A 131 -2.41 -31.71 -17.44
CA HIS A 131 -1.47 -31.92 -18.54
C HIS A 131 -0.32 -30.89 -18.51
N VAL A 132 -0.65 -29.62 -18.33
CA VAL A 132 0.35 -28.54 -18.34
C VAL A 132 1.34 -28.62 -17.18
N LEU A 133 0.94 -29.21 -16.05
CA LEU A 133 1.80 -29.42 -14.89
C LEU A 133 2.65 -30.70 -15.01
N ARG A 134 2.10 -31.74 -15.68
CA ARG A 134 2.77 -33.04 -15.83
C ARG A 134 3.79 -33.05 -16.96
N GLU A 135 3.47 -32.44 -18.10
CA GLU A 135 4.27 -32.55 -19.32
C GLU A 135 5.30 -31.42 -19.48
N THR A 136 5.31 -30.45 -18.56
CA THR A 136 6.39 -29.45 -18.47
C THR A 136 7.59 -30.05 -17.74
N ILE A 137 8.80 -29.74 -18.21
CA ILE A 137 10.05 -30.29 -17.63
C ILE A 137 10.69 -29.38 -16.56
N MET A 138 10.18 -28.15 -16.42
CA MET A 138 10.57 -27.19 -15.40
C MET A 138 9.55 -27.16 -14.24
N SER A 139 9.84 -26.40 -13.18
CA SER A 139 8.85 -26.19 -12.12
C SER A 139 7.61 -25.47 -12.69
N ALA A 140 6.42 -26.01 -12.37
CA ALA A 140 5.16 -25.53 -12.92
C ALA A 140 4.10 -25.31 -11.82
N LEU A 141 3.38 -24.20 -11.93
CA LEU A 141 2.26 -23.82 -11.07
C LEU A 141 1.05 -23.46 -11.93
N LEU A 142 -0.14 -23.88 -11.49
CA LEU A 142 -1.41 -23.42 -12.03
C LEU A 142 -2.20 -22.74 -10.91
N THR A 143 -2.70 -21.54 -11.15
CA THR A 143 -3.48 -20.76 -10.17
C THR A 143 -4.92 -20.66 -10.62
N GLU A 144 -5.86 -20.96 -9.73
CA GLU A 144 -7.29 -20.69 -9.89
C GLU A 144 -7.66 -19.43 -9.12
N ASN A 145 -7.84 -18.32 -9.84
CA ASN A 145 -7.95 -16.98 -9.28
C ASN A 145 -9.39 -16.64 -8.83
N GLY A 146 -10.07 -17.58 -8.19
CA GLY A 146 -11.49 -17.46 -7.80
C GLY A 146 -12.44 -18.21 -8.72
N PHE A 147 -13.71 -18.29 -8.30
CA PHE A 147 -14.76 -19.02 -9.03
C PHE A 147 -15.61 -18.06 -9.86
N ILE A 148 -15.51 -18.13 -11.18
CA ILE A 148 -16.17 -17.19 -12.11
C ILE A 148 -17.71 -17.28 -12.07
N ASP A 149 -18.23 -18.45 -11.67
CA ASP A 149 -19.66 -18.71 -11.52
C ASP A 149 -20.23 -18.33 -10.15
N ASN A 150 -19.37 -17.99 -9.17
CA ASN A 150 -19.80 -17.49 -7.86
C ASN A 150 -19.94 -15.98 -7.85
N GLU A 151 -21.08 -15.47 -7.41
CA GLU A 151 -21.38 -14.03 -7.44
C GLU A 151 -20.40 -13.15 -6.64
N LEU A 152 -19.88 -13.64 -5.50
CA LEU A 152 -18.99 -12.84 -4.65
C LEU A 152 -17.57 -12.78 -5.21
N ASP A 153 -17.06 -13.90 -5.71
CA ASP A 153 -15.77 -13.93 -6.40
C ASP A 153 -15.86 -13.18 -7.73
N ALA A 154 -16.98 -13.33 -8.46
CA ALA A 154 -17.20 -12.66 -9.74
C ALA A 154 -17.13 -11.14 -9.63
N ARG A 155 -17.63 -10.52 -8.54
CA ARG A 155 -17.51 -9.07 -8.29
C ARG A 155 -16.05 -8.61 -8.20
N LEU A 156 -15.18 -9.44 -7.63
CA LEU A 156 -13.75 -9.16 -7.56
C LEU A 156 -13.08 -9.41 -8.91
N ILE A 157 -13.39 -10.55 -9.55
CA ILE A 157 -12.81 -10.93 -10.85
C ILE A 157 -13.16 -9.91 -11.94
N SER A 158 -14.37 -9.34 -11.91
CA SER A 158 -14.81 -8.35 -12.89
C SER A 158 -14.08 -7.01 -12.74
N ASP A 159 -13.60 -6.66 -11.54
CA ASP A 159 -12.85 -5.43 -11.27
C ASP A 159 -11.43 -5.49 -11.87
N PRO A 160 -11.10 -4.65 -12.87
CA PRO A 160 -9.76 -4.57 -13.45
C PRO A 160 -8.66 -4.27 -12.43
N SER A 161 -8.99 -3.54 -11.37
CA SER A 161 -8.06 -3.13 -10.33
C SER A 161 -7.69 -4.29 -9.42
N TRP A 162 -8.66 -5.13 -9.08
CA TRP A 162 -8.42 -6.39 -8.42
C TRP A 162 -7.52 -7.30 -9.28
N ARG A 163 -7.79 -7.40 -10.59
CA ARG A 163 -6.92 -8.15 -11.53
C ARG A 163 -5.49 -7.59 -11.57
N GLN A 164 -5.31 -6.27 -11.48
CA GLN A 164 -3.99 -5.65 -11.35
C GLN A 164 -3.28 -6.04 -10.04
N ARG A 165 -3.99 -6.03 -8.92
CA ARG A 165 -3.41 -6.42 -7.61
C ARG A 165 -2.97 -7.86 -7.57
N ILE A 166 -3.80 -8.78 -8.03
CA ILE A 166 -3.41 -10.18 -8.04
C ILE A 166 -2.29 -10.43 -9.04
N ALA A 167 -2.24 -9.71 -10.18
CA ALA A 167 -1.10 -9.78 -11.09
C ALA A 167 0.20 -9.32 -10.41
N GLN A 168 0.15 -8.25 -9.60
CA GLN A 168 1.29 -7.81 -8.80
C GLN A 168 1.71 -8.85 -7.76
N ALA A 169 0.76 -9.48 -7.05
CA ALA A 169 1.06 -10.55 -6.10
C ALA A 169 1.73 -11.77 -6.76
N HIS A 170 1.31 -12.17 -7.97
CA HIS A 170 2.03 -13.18 -8.74
C HIS A 170 3.48 -12.76 -8.98
N VAL A 171 3.72 -11.49 -9.35
CA VAL A 171 5.06 -10.99 -9.60
C VAL A 171 5.89 -10.91 -8.32
N ASN A 172 5.36 -10.44 -7.20
CA ASN A 172 6.06 -10.46 -5.91
C ASN A 172 6.46 -11.89 -5.52
N GLY A 173 5.57 -12.84 -5.78
CA GLY A 173 5.85 -14.26 -5.54
C GLY A 173 6.99 -14.78 -6.41
N LEU A 174 7.01 -14.38 -7.69
CA LEU A 174 8.10 -14.72 -8.62
C LEU A 174 9.41 -14.01 -8.26
N GLU A 175 9.34 -12.74 -7.84
CA GLU A 175 10.47 -11.95 -7.34
C GLU A 175 11.14 -12.67 -6.17
N ARG A 176 10.36 -13.00 -5.13
CA ARG A 176 10.85 -13.75 -3.96
C ARG A 176 11.36 -15.15 -4.31
N ALA A 177 10.68 -15.84 -5.23
CA ALA A 177 11.04 -17.22 -5.59
C ALA A 177 12.32 -17.33 -6.42
N PHE A 178 12.60 -16.33 -7.25
CA PHE A 178 13.69 -16.36 -8.25
C PHE A 178 14.73 -15.25 -8.07
N ASP A 179 14.64 -14.45 -7.00
CA ASP A 179 15.54 -13.33 -6.70
C ASP A 179 15.64 -12.38 -7.90
N LEU A 180 14.48 -11.97 -8.41
CA LEU A 180 14.41 -11.09 -9.57
C LEU A 180 14.95 -9.71 -9.21
N GLN A 181 15.82 -9.18 -10.07
CA GLN A 181 16.46 -7.90 -9.87
C GLN A 181 15.60 -6.84 -10.55
N ARG A 182 15.04 -5.94 -9.74
CA ARG A 182 14.34 -4.76 -10.25
C ARG A 182 15.32 -3.94 -11.09
N LYS A 183 14.85 -3.40 -12.22
CA LYS A 183 15.66 -2.46 -13.00
C LYS A 183 16.01 -1.27 -12.13
N GLN A 184 17.31 -0.98 -12.02
CA GLN A 184 17.72 0.26 -11.41
C GLN A 184 17.34 1.40 -12.37
N SER A 185 16.28 2.10 -12.03
CA SER A 185 15.77 3.24 -12.76
C SER A 185 16.54 4.50 -12.31
N ASN A 186 17.46 4.98 -13.15
CA ASN A 186 17.90 6.38 -13.14
C ASN A 186 17.02 7.27 -14.04
N ASP A 187 15.97 6.69 -14.66
CA ASP A 187 15.07 7.39 -15.57
C ASP A 187 13.70 7.58 -14.89
N THR A 188 13.47 8.79 -14.40
CA THR A 188 12.23 9.23 -13.75
C THR A 188 10.98 8.77 -14.54
N LEU A 189 10.21 7.83 -13.99
CA LEU A 189 8.93 7.40 -14.55
C LEU A 189 7.82 8.38 -14.13
N TYR A 190 7.13 9.00 -15.09
CA TYR A 190 6.06 9.96 -14.85
C TYR A 190 4.68 9.27 -14.92
N LYS A 191 4.00 9.14 -13.78
CA LYS A 191 2.65 8.56 -13.66
C LYS A 191 1.61 9.68 -13.59
N VAL A 192 0.57 9.60 -14.43
CA VAL A 192 -0.55 10.56 -14.42
C VAL A 192 -1.63 10.03 -13.48
N ILE A 193 -1.88 10.75 -12.41
CA ILE A 193 -2.85 10.41 -11.38
C ILE A 193 -4.10 11.25 -11.56
N ALA A 194 -5.25 10.59 -11.62
CA ALA A 194 -6.57 11.19 -11.82
C ALA A 194 -7.44 11.18 -10.55
N GLY A 195 -6.78 11.00 -9.40
CA GLY A 195 -7.39 11.01 -8.07
C GLY A 195 -6.82 9.91 -7.17
N SER A 196 -6.92 10.10 -5.86
CA SER A 196 -6.64 9.09 -4.85
C SER A 196 -7.78 9.11 -3.83
N PHE A 197 -8.41 7.97 -3.60
CA PHE A 197 -9.65 7.89 -2.84
C PHE A 197 -9.50 6.86 -1.72
N GLN A 198 -10.07 7.12 -0.55
CA GLN A 198 -10.20 6.08 0.49
C GLN A 198 -11.36 5.13 0.16
N SER A 199 -12.40 5.66 -0.49
CA SER A 199 -13.50 4.85 -1.02
C SER A 199 -13.11 4.20 -2.36
N ARG A 200 -13.19 2.87 -2.40
CA ARG A 200 -13.04 2.09 -3.62
C ARG A 200 -14.06 2.50 -4.67
N GLU A 201 -15.30 2.72 -4.27
CA GLU A 201 -16.40 3.09 -5.16
C GLU A 201 -16.13 4.43 -5.86
N ASN A 202 -15.56 5.40 -5.14
CA ASN A 202 -15.20 6.70 -5.73
C ASN A 202 -14.08 6.56 -6.76
N ALA A 203 -13.09 5.69 -6.49
CA ALA A 203 -12.03 5.39 -7.45
C ALA A 203 -12.56 4.62 -8.68
N GLU A 204 -13.48 3.67 -8.46
CA GLU A 204 -14.15 2.91 -9.53
C GLU A 204 -14.99 3.83 -10.42
N GLN A 205 -15.77 4.74 -9.81
CA GLN A 205 -16.53 5.74 -10.55
C GLN A 205 -15.61 6.67 -11.36
N ARG A 206 -14.56 7.22 -10.73
CA ARG A 206 -13.58 8.08 -11.42
C ARG A 206 -12.90 7.35 -12.59
N SER A 207 -12.56 6.07 -12.40
CA SER A 207 -11.98 5.26 -13.47
C SER A 207 -12.99 4.96 -14.59
N ALA A 208 -14.25 4.69 -14.26
CA ALA A 208 -15.31 4.46 -15.24
C ALA A 208 -15.61 5.71 -16.07
N ASP A 209 -15.61 6.88 -15.45
CA ASP A 209 -15.83 8.17 -16.13
C ASP A 209 -14.74 8.44 -17.17
N LEU A 210 -13.47 8.19 -16.84
CA LEU A 210 -12.35 8.29 -17.78
C LEU A 210 -12.46 7.30 -18.93
N GLN A 211 -12.76 6.03 -18.63
CA GLN A 211 -12.89 4.98 -19.63
C GLN A 211 -14.06 5.26 -20.60
N SER A 212 -15.18 5.83 -20.11
CA SER A 212 -16.32 6.22 -20.95
C SER A 212 -15.97 7.28 -22.00
N GLN A 213 -14.93 8.08 -21.72
CA GLN A 213 -14.39 9.11 -22.60
C GLN A 213 -13.19 8.62 -23.43
N GLY A 214 -12.89 7.32 -23.38
CA GLY A 214 -11.81 6.69 -24.14
C GLY A 214 -10.41 6.87 -23.51
N LEU A 215 -10.33 7.29 -22.25
CA LEU A 215 -9.07 7.40 -21.51
C LEU A 215 -8.88 6.14 -20.65
N GLU A 216 -7.81 5.40 -20.92
CA GLU A 216 -7.47 4.24 -20.10
C GLU A 216 -7.03 4.68 -18.70
N SER A 217 -7.62 4.03 -17.69
CA SER A 217 -7.22 4.18 -16.29
C SER A 217 -7.38 2.88 -15.54
N PHE A 218 -6.62 2.73 -14.45
CA PHE A 218 -6.71 1.60 -13.53
C PHE A 218 -6.50 2.08 -12.10
N ILE A 219 -7.04 1.33 -11.15
CA ILE A 219 -6.86 1.65 -9.73
C ILE A 219 -5.68 0.86 -9.19
N VAL A 220 -4.70 1.59 -8.65
CA VAL A 220 -3.62 1.03 -7.86
C VAL A 220 -3.96 1.18 -6.39
N LEU A 221 -3.75 0.11 -5.62
CA LEU A 221 -3.75 0.24 -4.18
C LEU A 221 -2.38 0.69 -3.73
N PHE A 222 -2.35 1.75 -2.94
CA PHE A 222 -1.16 2.15 -2.24
C PHE A 222 -1.54 2.46 -0.80
N SER A 223 -0.63 2.13 0.11
CA SER A 223 -0.79 2.50 1.50
C SER A 223 -0.08 3.83 1.68
N ALA A 224 -0.85 4.87 1.98
CA ALA A 224 -0.30 6.11 2.47
C ALA A 224 -1.00 6.43 3.78
N SER A 225 -0.19 6.56 4.83
CA SER A 225 -0.60 6.69 6.24
C SER A 225 -0.62 5.39 7.00
N GLY A 226 -0.79 4.26 6.32
CA GLY A 226 -1.37 3.07 6.97
C GLY A 226 -2.80 2.85 6.47
N VAL A 227 -3.45 3.92 6.00
CA VAL A 227 -4.67 3.88 5.22
C VAL A 227 -4.39 3.35 3.82
N GLN A 228 -5.22 2.38 3.41
CA GLN A 228 -5.28 1.90 2.04
C GLN A 228 -6.03 2.92 1.17
N TRP A 229 -5.36 3.42 0.14
CA TRP A 229 -5.93 4.32 -0.86
C TRP A 229 -6.06 3.62 -2.20
N TYR A 230 -7.11 4.00 -2.91
CA TYR A 230 -7.44 3.61 -4.27
C TYR A 230 -7.03 4.76 -5.19
N ARG A 231 -5.86 4.66 -5.80
CA ARG A 231 -5.33 5.66 -6.73
C ARG A 231 -5.76 5.35 -8.15
N VAL A 232 -6.42 6.29 -8.81
CA VAL A 232 -6.76 6.16 -10.23
C VAL A 232 -5.56 6.66 -11.03
N GLN A 233 -4.84 5.76 -11.68
CA GLN A 233 -3.74 6.09 -12.57
C GLN A 233 -4.22 6.05 -14.03
N ALA A 234 -4.01 7.14 -14.75
CA ALA A 234 -4.44 7.36 -16.14
C ALA A 234 -3.26 7.40 -17.13
N GLY A 235 -2.13 6.77 -16.76
CA GLY A 235 -0.97 6.58 -17.63
C GLY A 235 0.36 6.55 -16.87
N ALA A 236 1.39 5.96 -17.48
CA ALA A 236 2.78 6.01 -17.01
C ALA A 236 3.71 6.16 -18.21
N PHE A 237 4.65 7.10 -18.14
CA PHE A 237 5.47 7.51 -19.28
C PHE A 237 6.91 7.71 -18.85
N SER A 238 7.86 7.25 -19.68
CA SER A 238 9.28 7.58 -19.53
C SER A 238 9.63 8.99 -20.04
N SER A 239 8.67 9.67 -20.69
CA SER A 239 8.82 11.05 -21.16
C SER A 239 7.84 11.95 -20.42
N ARG A 240 8.37 12.99 -19.77
CA ARG A 240 7.58 14.03 -19.12
C ARG A 240 6.59 14.68 -20.07
N GLU A 241 7.00 14.95 -21.30
CA GLU A 241 6.15 15.60 -22.31
C GLU A 241 4.93 14.73 -22.68
N ASN A 242 5.11 13.40 -22.74
CA ASN A 242 4.00 12.48 -22.98
C ASN A 242 3.06 12.42 -21.77
N ALA A 243 3.60 12.46 -20.54
CA ALA A 243 2.80 12.53 -19.32
C ALA A 243 2.00 13.84 -19.24
N GLU A 244 2.60 14.97 -19.63
CA GLU A 244 1.92 16.28 -19.66
C GLU A 244 0.80 16.30 -20.69
N ARG A 245 0.99 15.70 -21.87
CA ARG A 245 -0.08 15.54 -22.88
C ARG A 245 -1.23 14.67 -22.35
N GLN A 246 -0.93 13.57 -21.68
CA GLN A 246 -1.95 12.71 -21.07
C GLN A 246 -2.67 13.42 -19.92
N LEU A 247 -1.96 14.16 -19.08
CA LEU A 247 -2.53 14.97 -18.01
C LEU A 247 -3.51 16.01 -18.56
N GLU A 248 -3.18 16.68 -19.66
CA GLU A 248 -4.07 17.62 -20.32
C GLU A 248 -5.35 16.94 -20.86
N GLN A 249 -5.22 15.74 -21.43
CA GLN A 249 -6.39 14.95 -21.86
C GLN A 249 -7.29 14.58 -20.67
N VAL A 250 -6.70 14.15 -19.55
CA VAL A 250 -7.44 13.80 -18.32
C VAL A 250 -8.14 15.03 -17.73
N ARG A 251 -7.49 16.18 -17.70
CA ARG A 251 -8.12 17.45 -17.25
C ARG A 251 -9.25 17.90 -18.18
N ASN A 252 -9.06 17.79 -19.50
CA ASN A 252 -10.10 18.10 -20.48
C ASN A 252 -11.31 17.16 -20.40
N ALA A 253 -11.14 15.97 -19.81
CA ALA A 253 -12.21 15.03 -19.50
C ALA A 253 -12.96 15.35 -18.18
N GLY A 254 -12.66 16.49 -17.55
CA GLY A 254 -13.33 16.99 -16.34
C GLY A 254 -12.60 16.68 -15.02
N VAL A 255 -11.39 16.11 -15.07
CA VAL A 255 -10.60 15.73 -13.89
C VAL A 255 -9.53 16.78 -13.62
N GLU A 256 -9.96 17.96 -13.15
CA GLU A 256 -9.08 19.12 -12.95
C GLU A 256 -7.98 18.87 -11.91
N ASP A 257 -8.27 18.00 -10.93
CA ASP A 257 -7.38 17.61 -9.84
C ASP A 257 -6.33 16.57 -10.24
N ALA A 258 -6.25 16.17 -11.53
CA ALA A 258 -5.17 15.29 -11.98
C ALA A 258 -3.79 15.95 -11.86
N PHE A 259 -2.78 15.11 -11.61
CA PHE A 259 -1.37 15.51 -11.46
C PHE A 259 -0.42 14.42 -11.96
N ILE A 260 0.86 14.76 -12.08
CA ILE A 260 1.93 13.81 -12.40
C ILE A 260 2.74 13.54 -11.14
N ILE A 261 3.01 12.27 -10.87
CA ILE A 261 4.02 11.86 -9.89
C ILE A 261 5.18 11.14 -10.59
N THR A 262 6.30 11.10 -9.90
CA THR A 262 7.51 10.35 -10.24
C THR A 262 7.76 9.25 -9.20
N GLU A 263 8.53 8.21 -9.50
CA GLU A 263 8.89 7.15 -8.53
C GLU A 263 9.43 7.71 -7.20
N ASP A 264 10.22 8.79 -7.22
CA ASP A 264 10.74 9.45 -6.00
C ASP A 264 9.66 10.19 -5.19
N THR A 265 8.53 10.47 -5.80
CA THR A 265 7.37 11.18 -5.21
C THR A 265 6.14 10.28 -5.13
N ASP A 266 6.31 9.00 -5.50
CA ASP A 266 5.24 8.02 -5.54
C ASP A 266 5.35 7.10 -4.32
N PRO A 267 4.42 7.20 -3.37
CA PRO A 267 4.40 6.31 -2.21
C PRO A 267 4.10 4.82 -2.54
N GLU A 268 3.99 4.43 -3.82
CA GLU A 268 3.75 3.04 -4.25
C GLU A 268 4.93 2.06 -4.02
N ASN A 269 6.14 2.54 -3.76
CA ASN A 269 7.21 1.63 -3.36
C ASN A 269 7.17 1.43 -1.85
N GLY A 270 6.59 0.30 -1.44
CA GLY A 270 6.61 -0.22 -0.08
C GLY A 270 8.03 -0.47 0.44
N GLU A 271 8.78 0.59 0.68
CA GLU A 271 9.75 0.65 1.75
C GLU A 271 9.07 1.33 2.94
N THR A 272 9.08 0.61 4.07
CA THR A 272 8.54 0.97 5.37
C THR A 272 9.32 2.11 6.05
N ASP A 273 9.61 3.20 5.34
CA ASP A 273 10.13 4.40 5.96
C ASP A 273 9.00 5.41 6.08
N GLY A 274 8.30 5.27 7.21
CA GLY A 274 7.06 5.96 7.54
C GLY A 274 7.13 7.48 7.41
N TYR A 275 6.00 8.13 7.67
CA TYR A 275 5.82 9.57 7.70
C TYR A 275 7.11 10.28 8.17
N PRO A 276 7.66 11.19 7.37
CA PRO A 276 8.73 12.04 7.86
C PRO A 276 8.27 12.77 9.12
N VAL A 277 9.14 12.85 10.13
CA VAL A 277 8.90 13.67 11.33
C VAL A 277 8.83 15.15 10.93
N ALA A 278 9.63 15.55 9.94
CA ALA A 278 9.60 16.87 9.34
C ALA A 278 8.57 16.97 8.21
N GLY A 279 7.87 18.09 8.08
CA GLY A 279 6.95 18.31 6.95
C GLY A 279 5.81 19.27 7.23
N LYS A 280 4.91 19.38 6.24
CA LYS A 280 3.73 20.25 6.31
C LYS A 280 2.65 19.66 7.23
N ILE A 281 2.07 20.48 8.09
CA ILE A 281 0.95 20.14 8.96
C ILE A 281 -0.37 20.18 8.16
N TYR A 282 -1.24 19.19 8.36
CA TYR A 282 -2.50 19.06 7.61
C TYR A 282 -3.76 19.24 8.47
N LEU A 283 -3.72 18.87 9.75
CA LEU A 283 -4.84 19.08 10.66
C LEU A 283 -4.82 20.48 11.27
N SER A 284 -5.98 21.14 11.34
CA SER A 284 -6.10 22.41 12.04
C SER A 284 -6.09 22.21 13.56
N PRO A 285 -5.72 23.23 14.35
CA PRO A 285 -5.80 23.22 15.81
C PRO A 285 -7.16 22.77 16.33
N GLU A 286 -8.23 23.29 15.74
CA GLU A 286 -9.60 23.04 16.16
C GLU A 286 -9.98 21.57 15.98
N LEU A 287 -9.57 20.96 14.85
CA LEU A 287 -9.82 19.54 14.58
C LEU A 287 -9.03 18.62 15.52
N MET A 288 -7.77 18.99 15.82
CA MET A 288 -6.95 18.25 16.79
C MET A 288 -7.58 18.30 18.19
N ASP A 289 -7.94 19.49 18.66
CA ASP A 289 -8.53 19.68 19.99
C ASP A 289 -9.94 19.07 20.09
N GLN A 290 -10.74 19.14 19.02
CA GLN A 290 -12.08 18.53 18.97
C GLN A 290 -11.99 17.02 19.16
N TYR A 291 -11.16 16.34 18.38
CA TYR A 291 -11.00 14.89 18.46
C TYR A 291 -10.65 14.42 19.87
N VAL A 292 -9.73 15.13 20.53
CA VAL A 292 -9.32 14.78 21.89
C VAL A 292 -10.46 15.03 22.88
N LYS A 293 -11.22 16.11 22.73
CA LYS A 293 -12.35 16.43 23.61
C LYS A 293 -13.53 15.47 23.49
N GLU A 294 -13.72 14.84 22.34
CA GLU A 294 -14.68 13.74 22.19
C GLU A 294 -14.29 12.53 23.06
N ILE A 295 -13.01 12.35 23.34
CA ILE A 295 -12.45 11.22 24.11
C ILE A 295 -12.23 11.61 25.59
N ASN A 296 -11.76 12.83 25.84
CA ASN A 296 -11.50 13.41 27.15
C ASN A 296 -12.07 14.85 27.18
N PRO A 297 -13.32 15.04 27.63
CA PRO A 297 -13.96 16.36 27.62
C PRO A 297 -13.25 17.45 28.44
N ASP A 298 -12.42 17.05 29.41
CA ASP A 298 -11.66 17.96 30.28
C ASP A 298 -10.25 18.27 29.74
N ALA A 299 -9.90 17.74 28.56
CA ALA A 299 -8.61 17.98 27.91
C ALA A 299 -8.35 19.47 27.64
N SER A 300 -7.11 19.91 27.91
CA SER A 300 -6.65 21.24 27.51
C SER A 300 -6.50 21.35 26.00
N THR A 301 -6.60 22.57 25.48
CA THR A 301 -6.46 22.87 24.05
C THR A 301 -5.02 23.16 23.71
N LEU A 302 -4.35 22.21 23.06
CA LEU A 302 -2.93 22.29 22.74
C LEU A 302 -2.69 22.45 21.24
N GLY A 303 -3.70 22.27 20.40
CA GLY A 303 -3.56 22.20 18.94
C GLY A 303 -2.86 23.43 18.32
N SER A 304 -3.11 24.63 18.86
CA SER A 304 -2.50 25.87 18.37
C SER A 304 -0.99 25.92 18.64
N TYR A 305 -0.54 25.44 19.80
CA TYR A 305 0.88 25.36 20.12
C TYR A 305 1.61 24.36 19.20
N TYR A 306 0.98 23.21 18.95
CA TYR A 306 1.54 22.20 18.06
C TYR A 306 1.63 22.68 16.61
N LEU A 307 0.64 23.43 16.14
CA LEU A 307 0.70 24.09 14.83
C LEU A 307 1.83 25.12 14.78
N GLU A 308 1.80 26.13 15.65
CA GLU A 308 2.74 27.28 15.61
C GLU A 308 4.19 26.84 15.76
N ILE A 309 4.47 26.01 16.77
CA ILE A 309 5.83 25.55 17.07
C ILE A 309 6.27 24.52 16.03
N GLY A 310 5.37 23.63 15.60
CA GLY A 310 5.65 22.65 14.55
C GLY A 310 6.06 23.33 13.24
N GLU A 311 5.28 24.31 12.76
CA GLU A 311 5.60 25.10 11.56
C GLU A 311 6.95 25.82 11.69
N HIS A 312 7.23 26.41 12.85
CA HIS A 312 8.50 27.10 13.09
C HIS A 312 9.72 26.18 12.98
N TYR A 313 9.58 24.93 13.45
CA TYR A 313 10.65 23.93 13.42
C TYR A 313 10.65 23.06 12.15
N GLY A 314 9.64 23.21 11.28
CA GLY A 314 9.42 22.33 10.13
C GLY A 314 9.04 20.91 10.52
N ILE A 315 8.46 20.71 11.71
CA ILE A 315 8.05 19.41 12.26
C ILE A 315 6.54 19.26 12.09
N ARG A 316 6.11 18.01 11.82
CA ARG A 316 4.71 17.60 11.74
C ARG A 316 4.02 17.70 13.10
N GLY A 317 3.64 18.91 13.49
CA GLY A 317 3.00 19.22 14.77
C GLY A 317 1.67 18.48 14.97
N ASP A 318 0.96 18.17 13.90
CA ASP A 318 -0.25 17.33 13.92
C ASP A 318 0.00 15.88 14.34
N ILE A 319 1.11 15.28 13.90
CA ILE A 319 1.49 13.93 14.32
C ILE A 319 2.17 13.96 15.70
N ALA A 320 2.92 15.01 16.02
CA ALA A 320 3.46 15.22 17.37
C ALA A 320 2.35 15.40 18.42
N PHE A 321 1.23 16.00 18.05
CA PHE A 321 0.03 16.05 18.87
C PHE A 321 -0.56 14.64 19.08
N ALA A 322 -0.63 13.82 18.04
CA ALA A 322 -1.04 12.41 18.17
C ALA A 322 -0.11 11.61 19.10
N GLN A 323 1.21 11.83 19.00
CA GLN A 323 2.19 11.26 19.92
C GLN A 323 1.91 11.71 21.36
N ALA A 324 1.59 12.99 21.59
CA ALA A 324 1.21 13.44 22.92
C ALA A 324 -0.03 12.73 23.46
N MET A 325 -1.02 12.46 22.62
CA MET A 325 -2.21 11.69 23.03
C MET A 325 -1.87 10.25 23.37
N HIS A 326 -0.91 9.65 22.67
CA HIS A 326 -0.38 8.34 23.03
C HIS A 326 0.28 8.35 24.42
N GLU A 327 1.21 9.28 24.63
CA GLU A 327 2.03 9.37 25.85
C GLU A 327 1.21 9.70 27.10
N THR A 328 0.17 10.52 26.93
CA THR A 328 -0.63 11.04 28.05
C THR A 328 -1.97 10.32 28.22
N ASP A 329 -2.26 9.30 27.40
CA ASP A 329 -3.59 8.69 27.31
C ASP A 329 -4.67 9.77 27.13
N PHE A 330 -4.56 10.53 26.04
CA PHE A 330 -5.47 11.62 25.67
C PHE A 330 -5.58 12.70 26.75
N LEU A 331 -4.44 13.14 27.30
CA LEU A 331 -4.33 14.13 28.38
C LEU A 331 -4.99 13.72 29.70
N ARG A 332 -5.19 12.41 29.93
CA ARG A 332 -5.64 11.88 31.24
C ARG A 332 -4.50 11.64 32.21
N PHE A 333 -3.27 11.51 31.70
CA PHE A 333 -2.04 11.25 32.46
C PHE A 333 -2.16 10.02 33.37
N THR A 334 -2.60 8.89 32.82
CA THR A 334 -2.77 7.64 33.58
C THR A 334 -1.46 6.93 33.91
N GLY A 335 -0.33 7.44 33.40
CA GLY A 335 1.02 6.92 33.62
C GLY A 335 1.78 7.59 34.77
N ILE A 336 3.12 7.56 34.67
CA ILE A 336 4.02 8.12 35.71
C ILE A 336 4.18 9.64 35.62
N VAL A 337 4.04 10.22 34.43
CA VAL A 337 4.04 11.67 34.22
C VAL A 337 2.71 12.25 34.70
N GLN A 338 2.77 13.31 35.50
CA GLN A 338 1.60 13.99 36.05
C GLN A 338 1.18 15.20 35.19
N PRO A 339 -0.11 15.58 35.18
CA PRO A 339 -0.61 16.73 34.41
C PRO A 339 0.16 18.03 34.66
N GLU A 340 0.54 18.30 35.90
CA GLU A 340 1.22 19.54 36.30
C GLU A 340 2.66 19.64 35.76
N GLN A 341 3.22 18.54 35.23
CA GLN A 341 4.55 18.55 34.62
C GLN A 341 4.55 19.19 33.23
N ASN A 342 3.40 19.35 32.56
CA ASN A 342 3.30 19.78 31.16
C ASN A 342 4.20 18.95 30.21
N ASN A 343 4.51 17.70 30.56
CA ASN A 343 5.43 16.84 29.81
C ASN A 343 4.64 15.89 28.91
N PHE A 344 4.18 16.41 27.78
CA PHE A 344 3.31 15.70 26.86
C PHE A 344 4.01 14.59 26.06
N ALA A 345 5.34 14.48 26.15
CA ALA A 345 6.14 13.54 25.36
C ALA A 345 6.86 12.46 26.21
N GLY A 346 6.60 12.43 27.51
CA GLY A 346 7.29 11.50 28.42
C GLY A 346 8.80 11.77 28.55
N ILE A 347 9.27 12.98 28.24
CA ILE A 347 10.70 13.31 28.14
C ILE A 347 11.41 12.98 29.46
N GLY A 348 12.31 12.02 29.41
CA GLY A 348 13.14 11.59 30.54
C GLY A 348 12.42 10.75 31.61
N ALA A 349 11.17 10.36 31.38
CA ALA A 349 10.43 9.49 32.30
C ALA A 349 10.92 8.05 32.12
N THR A 350 11.50 7.45 33.17
CA THR A 350 12.09 6.09 33.09
C THR A 350 11.56 5.13 34.16
N GLY A 351 10.69 5.60 35.05
CA GLY A 351 10.07 4.78 36.09
C GLY A 351 9.50 5.63 37.23
N PRO A 352 8.87 5.00 38.25
CA PRO A 352 8.23 5.72 39.35
C PRO A 352 9.16 6.67 40.14
N ASP A 353 10.45 6.33 40.23
CA ASP A 353 11.46 7.14 40.92
C ASP A 353 12.06 8.25 40.04
N ASN A 354 11.71 8.27 38.74
CA ASN A 354 12.15 9.28 37.78
C ASN A 354 10.98 9.61 36.82
N PRO A 355 10.06 10.51 37.24
CA PRO A 355 8.83 10.83 36.50
C PRO A 355 9.06 11.71 35.27
N GLY A 356 10.33 11.98 34.92
CA GLY A 356 10.70 12.79 33.76
C GLY A 356 10.77 14.29 34.03
N ALA A 357 10.97 15.05 32.96
CA ALA A 357 11.07 16.50 32.98
C ALA A 357 9.73 17.16 33.36
N SER A 358 9.81 18.41 33.81
CA SER A 358 8.66 19.29 34.06
C SER A 358 8.91 20.64 33.39
N PHE A 359 7.84 21.24 32.88
CA PHE A 359 7.87 22.52 32.17
C PHE A 359 6.89 23.51 32.81
N ASP A 360 7.25 24.78 32.85
CA ASP A 360 6.51 25.82 33.58
C ASP A 360 5.14 26.12 32.94
N THR A 361 5.01 25.90 31.63
CA THR A 361 3.76 26.12 30.88
C THR A 361 3.53 25.03 29.85
N GLU A 362 2.26 24.86 29.44
CA GLU A 362 1.89 23.94 28.35
C GLU A 362 2.66 24.26 27.06
N GLN A 363 2.79 25.55 26.71
CA GLN A 363 3.56 25.98 25.54
C GLN A 363 5.03 25.54 25.62
N GLN A 364 5.66 25.63 26.81
CA GLN A 364 7.03 25.18 27.01
C GLN A 364 7.14 23.65 26.91
N GLY A 365 6.13 22.92 27.39
CA GLY A 365 6.02 21.48 27.23
C GLY A 365 5.94 21.02 25.78
N VAL A 366 5.08 21.67 24.99
CA VAL A 366 4.98 21.45 23.54
C VAL A 366 6.27 21.83 22.83
N LEU A 367 6.91 22.94 23.22
CA LEU A 367 8.20 23.34 22.67
C LEU A 367 9.29 22.29 22.92
N ALA A 368 9.39 21.75 24.13
CA ALA A 368 10.34 20.70 24.45
C ALA A 368 10.07 19.42 23.65
N HIS A 369 8.80 19.04 23.48
CA HIS A 369 8.41 17.92 22.62
C HIS A 369 8.90 18.12 21.19
N ILE A 370 8.58 19.27 20.56
CA ILE A 370 8.98 19.55 19.18
C ILE A 370 10.51 19.62 19.05
N GLN A 371 11.22 20.18 20.03
CA GLN A 371 12.69 20.17 20.06
C GLN A 371 13.26 18.75 20.13
N HIS A 372 12.64 17.87 20.92
CA HIS A 372 13.08 16.47 21.00
C HIS A 372 12.89 15.73 19.68
N LEU A 373 11.74 15.91 19.02
CA LEU A 373 11.50 15.40 17.66
C LEU A 373 12.47 15.99 16.64
N TYR A 374 12.76 17.29 16.73
CA TYR A 374 13.74 17.95 15.87
C TYR A 374 15.14 17.36 16.03
N ALA A 375 15.54 17.03 17.26
CA ALA A 375 16.82 16.36 17.51
C ALA A 375 16.89 15.00 16.78
N TYR A 376 15.84 14.18 16.85
CA TYR A 376 15.79 12.90 16.15
C TYR A 376 15.71 13.05 14.62
N ALA A 377 14.97 14.04 14.13
CA ALA A 377 14.69 14.19 12.70
C ALA A 377 15.77 14.92 11.91
N SER A 378 16.58 15.77 12.57
CA SER A 378 17.49 16.69 11.90
C SER A 378 18.82 16.85 12.63
N SER A 379 19.88 17.06 11.86
CA SER A 379 21.21 17.48 12.34
C SER A 379 21.45 19.00 12.23
N GLU A 380 20.52 19.75 11.65
CA GLU A 380 20.64 21.20 11.42
C GLU A 380 20.64 22.00 12.73
N PRO A 381 21.22 23.22 12.77
CA PRO A 381 21.11 24.09 13.95
C PRO A 381 19.66 24.40 14.31
N LEU A 382 19.37 24.56 15.61
CA LEU A 382 18.05 24.98 16.07
C LEU A 382 17.62 26.29 15.40
N PRO A 383 16.37 26.39 14.92
CA PRO A 383 15.82 27.65 14.41
C PRO A 383 15.89 28.77 15.48
N ASN A 384 16.19 29.99 15.03
CA ASN A 384 16.17 31.16 15.92
C ASN A 384 14.72 31.53 16.25
N GLY A 385 14.43 31.85 17.52
CA GLY A 385 13.12 32.38 17.92
C GLY A 385 12.63 31.83 19.26
N TYR A 386 13.04 30.61 19.62
CA TYR A 386 12.74 29.99 20.89
C TYR A 386 14.02 29.57 21.64
N PRO A 387 14.03 29.61 22.99
CA PRO A 387 15.11 29.01 23.76
C PRO A 387 15.09 27.49 23.66
N LEU A 388 16.26 26.84 23.77
CA LEU A 388 16.33 25.40 23.98
C LEU A 388 15.80 25.07 25.39
N VAL A 389 14.73 24.28 25.45
CA VAL A 389 14.05 23.88 26.69
C VAL A 389 14.01 22.36 26.89
N ASP A 390 14.21 21.56 25.84
CA ASP A 390 14.40 20.11 25.97
C ASP A 390 15.71 19.79 26.72
N PRO A 391 15.65 19.25 27.95
CA PRO A 391 16.85 18.95 28.74
C PRO A 391 17.65 17.76 28.20
N ARG A 392 17.10 17.03 27.22
CA ARG A 392 17.71 15.84 26.62
C ARG A 392 18.14 16.05 25.17
N PHE A 393 18.04 17.26 24.64
CA PHE A 393 18.34 17.57 23.24
C PHE A 393 19.72 17.07 22.83
N ASP A 394 20.75 17.33 23.65
CA ASP A 394 22.13 16.93 23.40
C ASP A 394 22.42 15.45 23.68
N LEU A 395 21.45 14.70 24.23
CA LEU A 395 21.57 13.25 24.48
C LEU A 395 21.06 12.42 23.30
N VAL A 396 20.35 13.02 22.36
CA VAL A 396 19.85 12.36 21.15
C VAL A 396 20.97 12.30 20.12
N ASP A 397 21.17 11.12 19.51
CA ASP A 397 21.99 11.01 18.30
C ASP A 397 21.25 11.70 17.15
N ARG A 398 21.70 12.92 16.81
CA ARG A 398 20.91 13.85 16.00
C ARG A 398 20.72 13.38 14.56
N GLY A 399 19.50 13.50 14.05
CA GLY A 399 19.14 13.01 12.71
C GLY A 399 19.03 11.49 12.59
N SER A 400 19.12 10.76 13.69
CA SER A 400 19.11 9.30 13.67
C SER A 400 17.74 8.68 13.41
N ALA A 401 16.64 9.44 13.50
CA ALA A 401 15.28 8.96 13.24
C ALA A 401 14.46 10.01 12.45
N PRO A 402 14.65 10.09 11.12
CA PRO A 402 13.94 11.05 10.28
C PRO A 402 12.46 10.72 10.05
N THR A 403 12.04 9.49 10.35
CA THR A 403 10.66 9.02 10.19
C THR A 403 10.04 8.61 11.52
N TRP A 404 8.70 8.67 11.63
CA TRP A 404 7.98 8.25 12.83
C TRP A 404 8.25 6.79 13.20
N VAL A 405 8.42 5.91 12.19
CA VAL A 405 8.77 4.50 12.41
C VAL A 405 10.22 4.33 12.87
N ALA A 406 11.14 5.19 12.44
CA ALA A 406 12.53 5.17 12.92
C ALA A 406 12.67 5.54 14.40
N LEU A 407 11.61 6.06 15.04
CA LEU A 407 11.56 6.28 16.50
C LEU A 407 11.41 4.97 17.28
N ASN A 408 11.05 3.86 16.62
CA ASN A 408 10.96 2.54 17.23
C ASN A 408 12.29 2.14 17.88
N GLY A 409 12.23 1.75 19.15
CA GLY A 409 13.41 1.39 19.95
C GLY A 409 14.35 2.56 20.25
N LYS A 410 13.98 3.80 19.91
CA LYS A 410 14.76 5.01 20.20
C LYS A 410 14.05 5.97 21.14
N TRP A 411 12.75 6.20 20.90
CA TRP A 411 11.92 7.04 21.75
C TRP A 411 11.33 6.24 22.92
N ALA A 412 10.76 5.06 22.62
CA ALA A 412 10.26 4.10 23.60
C ALA A 412 10.97 2.74 23.46
N VAL A 413 11.41 2.16 24.59
CA VAL A 413 12.15 0.88 24.64
C VAL A 413 11.55 -0.04 25.71
N PRO A 414 11.31 -1.34 25.41
CA PRO A 414 11.37 -1.98 24.09
C PRO A 414 10.10 -1.68 23.28
N GLY A 415 10.22 -1.29 22.02
CA GLY A 415 9.06 -1.05 21.16
C GLY A 415 9.41 -1.06 19.68
N ASP A 416 8.90 -2.05 18.94
CA ASP A 416 9.02 -2.17 17.48
C ASP A 416 7.77 -1.64 16.74
N GLN A 417 6.77 -1.16 17.48
CA GLN A 417 5.49 -0.67 16.95
C GLN A 417 5.08 0.73 17.49
N TYR A 418 6.02 1.44 18.10
CA TYR A 418 5.75 2.74 18.73
C TYR A 418 5.30 3.79 17.70
N GLY A 419 6.07 3.97 16.63
CA GLY A 419 5.75 4.87 15.52
C GLY A 419 4.43 4.51 14.85
N GLN A 420 4.15 3.22 14.67
CA GLN A 420 2.88 2.73 14.14
C GLN A 420 1.71 3.15 15.03
N SER A 421 1.82 2.98 16.34
CA SER A 421 0.77 3.35 17.30
C SER A 421 0.44 4.84 17.29
N ILE A 422 1.44 5.70 17.04
CA ILE A 422 1.25 7.15 16.87
C ILE A 422 0.50 7.44 15.58
N LEU A 423 0.91 6.81 14.48
CA LEU A 423 0.28 6.99 13.18
C LEU A 423 -1.18 6.51 13.22
N ASP A 424 -1.49 5.42 13.90
CA ASP A 424 -2.86 4.94 14.10
C ASP A 424 -3.75 5.95 14.86
N ILE A 425 -3.19 6.74 15.79
CA ILE A 425 -3.93 7.83 16.44
C ILE A 425 -4.14 8.98 15.46
N TYR A 426 -3.10 9.39 14.75
CA TYR A 426 -3.20 10.45 13.75
C TYR A 426 -4.20 10.11 12.64
N GLU A 427 -4.25 8.87 12.17
CA GLU A 427 -5.23 8.42 11.17
C GLU A 427 -6.67 8.50 11.69
N ARG A 428 -6.89 8.17 12.96
CA ARG A 428 -8.21 8.33 13.59
C ARG A 428 -8.59 9.80 13.74
N MET A 429 -7.64 10.68 14.04
CA MET A 429 -7.86 12.13 14.04
C MET A 429 -8.27 12.63 12.64
N VAL A 430 -7.56 12.21 11.59
CA VAL A 430 -7.89 12.57 10.20
C VAL A 430 -9.26 12.02 9.78
N SER A 431 -9.55 10.76 10.10
CA SER A 431 -10.81 10.12 9.74
C SER A 431 -12.00 10.81 10.43
N ASN A 432 -11.87 11.15 11.71
CA ASN A 432 -12.88 11.90 12.45
C ASN A 432 -13.09 13.30 11.85
N ALA A 433 -12.02 14.00 11.48
CA ALA A 433 -12.12 15.30 10.82
C ALA A 433 -12.86 15.21 9.47
N ILE A 434 -12.61 14.17 8.67
CA ILE A 434 -13.29 13.95 7.39
C ILE A 434 -14.78 13.66 7.62
N SER A 435 -15.12 12.73 8.51
CA SER A 435 -16.53 12.41 8.79
C SER A 435 -17.32 13.61 9.30
N ASN A 436 -16.74 14.42 10.19
CA ASN A 436 -17.37 15.64 10.68
C ASN A 436 -17.59 16.66 9.55
N LEU A 437 -16.67 16.75 8.58
CA LEU A 437 -16.84 17.60 7.41
C LEU A 437 -17.94 17.09 6.46
N GLU A 438 -18.06 15.77 6.28
CA GLU A 438 -19.12 15.14 5.48
C GLU A 438 -20.50 15.40 6.09
N GLU A 439 -20.66 15.19 7.40
CA GLU A 439 -21.91 15.49 8.12
C GLU A 439 -22.30 16.98 8.01
N MET A 440 -21.33 17.89 8.16
CA MET A 440 -21.57 19.33 7.99
C MET A 440 -21.98 19.71 6.56
N VAL A 441 -21.49 19.01 5.53
CA VAL A 441 -21.86 19.25 4.14
C VAL A 441 -23.26 18.73 3.85
N GLU A 442 -23.66 17.61 4.44
CA GLU A 442 -25.04 17.07 4.35
C GLU A 442 -26.05 18.01 5.02
N ASP A 443 -25.74 18.56 6.20
CA ASP A 443 -26.60 19.51 6.92
C ASP A 443 -26.78 20.88 6.23
N ILE A 444 -25.91 21.24 5.28
CA ILE A 444 -26.02 22.46 4.45
C ILE A 444 -26.80 22.17 3.15
N GLY A 445 -27.00 20.91 2.81
CA GLY A 445 -27.67 20.42 1.60
C GLY A 445 -29.19 20.25 1.71
N ASP A 446 -29.75 20.29 2.93
CA ASP A 446 -31.18 20.36 3.25
C ASP A 446 -31.64 21.80 3.56
#